data_AF-A0A0F7ZFI3-F1
#
_entry.id   AF-A0A0F7ZFI3-F1
#
_cell.length_a   1.000
_cell.length_b   1.000
_cell.length_c   1.000
_cell.angle_alpha   90.00
_cell.angle_beta   90.00
_cell.angle_gamma   90.00
#
_symmetry.space_group_name_H-M   'P 1'
#
loop_
_entity.id
_entity.type
_entity.pdbx_description
1 polymer ?
#
loop_
_entity_poly.entity_id
_entity_poly.type
_entity_poly.pdbx_seq_one_letter_code
_entity_poly.pdbx_strand_id
1 'polypeptide(L)'
;MAPSLGQLSTAVLAVAGGAAAERFKLADSYDYTNFFEKFNWMTHPDYNNGHVKYQSLDKALEKGIAAINGKEIYLGVDHTTKFTDDFNPGRPSFRIESKAVYGHGLIVGRFNHMPKPVCGSWPALYVEETILLMANKRLTVTH
;
A
#
# COMPACT_ATOMS: atom_id res chain seq x y z
N MET A 1 0.45 -71.44 -38.71
CA MET A 1 -0.66 -70.57 -38.24
C MET A 1 -0.26 -69.99 -36.90
N ALA A 2 -0.07 -68.66 -36.87
CA ALA A 2 0.51 -67.82 -35.81
C ALA A 2 -0.41 -67.73 -34.55
N PRO A 3 -0.10 -67.00 -33.44
CA PRO A 3 0.95 -65.98 -33.25
C PRO A 3 1.64 -65.96 -31.84
N SER A 4 2.87 -65.44 -31.75
CA SER A 4 3.27 -64.11 -31.19
C SER A 4 3.90 -64.16 -29.78
N LEU A 5 5.21 -63.91 -29.76
CA LEU A 5 5.93 -63.32 -28.63
C LEU A 5 5.29 -61.95 -28.31
N GLY A 6 4.54 -61.87 -27.23
CA GLY A 6 4.08 -60.60 -26.66
C GLY A 6 5.07 -60.10 -25.61
N GLN A 7 6.16 -59.46 -26.03
CA GLN A 7 6.95 -58.62 -25.12
C GLN A 7 6.12 -57.37 -24.81
N LEU A 8 5.50 -57.36 -23.63
CA LEU A 8 4.86 -56.16 -23.08
C LEU A 8 5.94 -55.26 -22.49
N SER A 9 6.56 -54.43 -23.33
CA SER A 9 7.35 -53.29 -22.88
C SER A 9 6.39 -52.24 -22.30
N THR A 10 6.28 -52.18 -20.97
CA THR A 10 5.67 -51.04 -20.27
C THR A 10 6.62 -49.84 -20.32
N ALA A 11 6.40 -48.95 -21.29
CA ALA A 11 7.01 -47.63 -21.27
C ALA A 11 6.21 -46.73 -20.31
N VAL A 12 6.72 -46.53 -19.09
CA VAL A 12 6.20 -45.51 -18.18
C VAL A 12 6.77 -44.16 -18.64
N LEU A 13 5.93 -43.34 -19.26
CA LEU A 13 6.25 -41.95 -19.57
C LEU A 13 6.18 -41.14 -18.27
N ALA A 14 7.30 -40.99 -17.57
CA ALA A 14 7.42 -40.01 -16.51
C ALA A 14 7.49 -38.62 -17.15
N VAL A 15 6.32 -38.00 -17.39
CA VAL A 15 6.27 -36.56 -17.65
C VAL A 15 6.60 -35.88 -16.32
N ALA A 16 7.89 -35.66 -16.08
CA ALA A 16 8.34 -34.69 -15.11
C ALA A 16 7.99 -33.30 -15.68
N GLY A 17 6.72 -32.93 -15.58
CA GLY A 17 6.30 -31.56 -15.79
C GLY A 17 7.01 -30.72 -14.76
N GLY A 18 8.07 -30.02 -15.18
CA GLY A 18 8.69 -29.00 -14.36
C GLY A 18 7.64 -27.94 -14.09
N ALA A 19 7.02 -27.97 -12.91
CA ALA A 19 6.24 -26.85 -12.43
C ALA A 19 7.22 -25.67 -12.37
N ALA A 20 7.15 -24.77 -13.35
CA ALA A 20 7.81 -23.48 -13.27
C ALA A 20 7.14 -22.74 -12.11
N ALA A 21 7.71 -22.85 -10.92
CA ALA A 21 7.32 -22.03 -9.81
C ALA A 21 7.70 -20.59 -10.17
N GLU A 22 6.72 -19.77 -10.53
CA GLU A 22 6.94 -18.33 -10.64
C GLU A 22 7.42 -17.82 -9.27
N ARG A 23 8.60 -17.21 -9.25
CA ARG A 23 9.18 -16.65 -8.05
C ARG A 23 9.02 -15.14 -8.09
N PHE A 24 8.46 -14.57 -7.03
CA PHE A 24 8.50 -13.12 -6.84
C PHE A 24 9.95 -12.66 -6.75
N LYS A 25 10.29 -11.64 -7.53
CA LYS A 25 11.56 -10.92 -7.43
C LYS A 25 11.30 -9.55 -6.85
N LEU A 26 12.27 -9.02 -6.13
CA LEU A 26 12.19 -7.65 -5.61
C LEU A 26 12.17 -6.67 -6.79
N ALA A 27 11.03 -5.99 -6.98
CA ALA A 27 10.90 -4.94 -7.98
C ALA A 27 11.32 -3.58 -7.41
N ASP A 28 10.85 -3.26 -6.20
CA ASP A 28 11.12 -1.99 -5.53
C ASP A 28 11.31 -2.18 -4.03
N SER A 29 12.19 -1.37 -3.45
CA SER A 29 12.34 -1.20 -2.00
C SER A 29 12.06 0.24 -1.61
N TYR A 30 11.38 0.41 -0.47
CA TYR A 30 11.05 1.69 0.16
C TYR A 30 11.58 1.65 1.59
N ASP A 31 12.53 2.53 1.91
CA ASP A 31 13.16 2.61 3.23
C ASP A 31 13.42 4.08 3.61
N TYR A 32 13.97 4.30 4.80
CA TYR A 32 14.21 5.64 5.34
C TYR A 32 15.06 6.55 4.45
N THR A 33 15.83 6.00 3.50
CA THR A 33 16.68 6.79 2.59
C THR A 33 15.92 7.34 1.38
N ASN A 34 14.82 6.69 0.96
CA ASN A 34 14.13 7.03 -0.29
C ASN A 34 12.61 7.20 -0.14
N PHE A 35 12.05 6.93 1.04
CA PHE A 35 10.60 6.89 1.26
C PHE A 35 9.93 8.20 0.83
N PHE A 36 10.34 9.34 1.39
CA PHE A 36 9.67 10.61 1.10
C PHE A 36 9.76 11.03 -0.38
N GLU A 37 10.82 10.60 -1.09
CA GLU A 37 10.99 10.92 -2.51
C GLU A 37 10.13 10.04 -3.42
N LYS A 38 9.82 8.80 -3.00
CA LYS A 38 9.01 7.86 -3.78
C LYS A 38 7.50 8.06 -3.62
N PHE A 39 7.06 8.93 -2.70
CA PHE A 39 5.65 9.25 -2.48
C PHE A 39 5.31 10.68 -2.91
N ASN A 40 4.11 10.86 -3.45
CA ASN A 40 3.46 12.15 -3.63
C ASN A 40 2.71 12.50 -2.34
N TRP A 41 2.89 13.73 -1.86
CA TRP A 41 2.22 14.24 -0.66
C TRP A 41 0.99 15.05 -1.07
N MET A 42 -0.19 14.49 -0.83
CA MET A 42 -1.45 15.08 -1.25
C MET A 42 -1.81 16.26 -0.35
N THR A 43 -2.31 17.33 -0.94
CA THR A 43 -2.74 18.55 -0.22
C THR A 43 -4.16 18.98 -0.56
N HIS A 44 -4.84 18.21 -1.42
CA HIS A 44 -6.22 18.47 -1.77
C HIS A 44 -7.17 18.16 -0.58
N PRO A 45 -8.39 18.74 -0.56
CA PRO A 45 -9.41 18.36 0.41
C PRO A 45 -9.73 16.87 0.35
N ASP A 46 -10.05 16.26 1.49
CA ASP A 46 -10.42 14.84 1.52
C ASP A 46 -11.70 14.59 0.70
N TYR A 47 -11.63 13.64 -0.22
CA TYR A 47 -12.76 13.27 -1.09
C TYR A 47 -13.91 12.62 -0.30
N ASN A 48 -13.62 12.08 0.89
CA ASN A 48 -14.63 11.52 1.78
C ASN A 48 -15.18 12.55 2.78
N ASN A 49 -14.86 13.84 2.60
CA ASN A 49 -15.29 14.94 3.46
C ASN A 49 -14.90 14.76 4.94
N GLY A 50 -13.78 14.07 5.21
CA GLY A 50 -13.25 13.92 6.55
C GLY A 50 -12.78 15.25 7.15
N HIS A 51 -12.82 15.36 8.48
CA HIS A 51 -12.33 16.52 9.22
C HIS A 51 -10.79 16.52 9.34
N VAL A 52 -10.13 16.59 8.19
CA VAL A 52 -8.67 16.42 8.03
C VAL A 52 -8.08 17.49 7.12
N LYS A 53 -6.86 17.93 7.42
CA LYS A 53 -6.09 18.84 6.57
C LYS A 53 -4.77 18.20 6.16
N TYR A 54 -4.71 17.68 4.94
CA TYR A 54 -3.48 17.07 4.44
C TYR A 54 -2.38 18.11 4.21
N GLN A 55 -1.18 17.81 4.71
CA GLN A 55 -0.02 18.69 4.65
C GLN A 55 0.94 18.25 3.54
N SER A 56 1.64 19.23 2.95
CA SER A 56 2.83 18.93 2.13
C SER A 56 3.94 18.36 3.00
N LEU A 57 4.92 17.68 2.39
CA LEU A 57 6.07 17.11 3.09
C LEU A 57 6.76 18.15 4.00
N ASP A 58 7.08 19.33 3.47
CA ASP A 58 7.78 20.38 4.23
C ASP A 58 7.01 20.79 5.49
N LYS A 59 5.69 20.95 5.37
CA LYS A 59 4.81 21.30 6.50
C LYS A 59 4.63 20.14 7.46
N ALA A 60 4.63 18.91 6.96
CA ALA A 60 4.56 17.72 7.79
C ALA A 60 5.83 17.54 8.63
N LEU A 61 7.01 17.80 8.05
CA LEU A 61 8.30 17.82 8.74
C LEU A 61 8.36 18.95 9.78
N GLU A 62 7.96 20.17 9.40
CA GLU A 62 7.93 21.34 10.31
C GLU A 62 7.02 21.09 11.53
N LYS A 63 5.87 20.45 11.31
CA LYS A 63 4.91 20.11 12.38
C LYS A 63 5.30 18.84 13.16
N GLY A 64 6.35 18.13 12.76
CA GLY A 64 6.76 16.87 13.37
C GLY A 64 5.73 15.74 13.19
N ILE A 65 4.83 15.85 12.22
CA ILE A 65 3.88 14.77 11.86
C ILE A 65 4.46 13.84 10.79
N ALA A 66 5.64 14.17 10.24
CA ALA A 66 6.50 13.28 9.48
C ALA A 66 7.93 13.42 9.99
N ALA A 67 8.66 12.31 10.14
CA ALA A 67 10.07 12.34 10.54
C ALA A 67 10.79 11.04 10.13
N ILE A 68 12.13 11.08 10.14
CA ILE A 68 12.97 9.90 10.10
C ILE A 68 13.64 9.77 11.47
N ASN A 69 13.33 8.70 12.18
CA ASN A 69 13.88 8.39 13.51
C ASN A 69 14.87 7.23 13.37
N GLY A 70 16.14 7.55 13.17
CA GLY A 70 17.16 6.54 12.86
C GLY A 70 16.92 5.91 11.50
N LYS A 71 16.50 4.63 11.48
CA LYS A 71 16.17 3.89 10.25
C LYS A 71 14.66 3.68 10.05
N GLU A 72 13.84 4.34 10.85
CA GLU A 72 12.39 4.19 10.83
C GLU A 72 11.74 5.48 10.34
N ILE A 73 10.68 5.32 9.55
CA ILE A 73 9.85 6.43 9.10
C ILE A 73 8.72 6.59 10.09
N TYR A 74 8.56 7.80 10.61
CA TYR A 74 7.43 8.19 11.43
C TYR A 74 6.44 8.98 10.59
N LEU A 75 5.19 8.54 10.60
CA LEU A 75 4.05 9.25 10.03
C LEU A 75 2.95 9.30 11.08
N GLY A 76 2.58 10.51 11.48
CA GLY A 76 1.62 10.76 12.54
C GLY A 76 0.63 11.85 12.19
N VAL A 77 -0.19 12.21 13.16
CA VAL A 77 -1.14 13.33 13.04
C VAL A 77 -0.87 14.34 14.14
N ASP A 78 -1.36 15.56 13.96
CA ASP A 78 -1.32 16.56 15.02
C ASP A 78 -2.15 16.09 16.21
N HIS A 79 -1.50 15.96 17.36
CA HIS A 79 -2.09 15.51 18.62
C HIS A 79 -1.93 16.55 19.74
N THR A 80 -1.46 17.76 19.41
CA THR A 80 -1.18 18.83 20.39
C THR A 80 -2.22 19.95 20.29
N THR A 81 -2.67 20.27 19.06
CA THR A 81 -3.68 21.32 18.86
C THR A 81 -5.05 20.88 19.38
N LYS A 82 -5.62 21.69 20.27
CA LYS A 82 -7.00 21.59 20.72
C LYS A 82 -7.88 22.47 19.85
N PHE A 83 -8.94 21.90 19.28
CA PHE A 83 -9.95 22.65 18.55
C PHE A 83 -11.03 23.12 19.52
N THR A 84 -11.25 24.43 19.56
CA THR A 84 -12.22 25.08 20.45
C THR A 84 -13.44 25.62 19.69
N ASP A 85 -13.42 25.54 18.36
CA ASP A 85 -14.46 25.98 17.44
C ASP A 85 -14.73 24.95 16.34
N ASP A 86 -15.95 24.98 15.81
CA ASP A 86 -16.39 24.08 14.74
C ASP A 86 -15.93 24.54 13.33
N PHE A 87 -15.33 25.74 13.23
CA PHE A 87 -14.87 26.34 11.97
C PHE A 87 -13.45 25.93 11.58
N ASN A 88 -12.92 24.86 12.18
CA ASN A 88 -11.55 24.45 11.92
C ASN A 88 -11.42 23.72 10.56
N PRO A 89 -10.37 23.98 9.76
CA PRO A 89 -10.14 23.30 8.48
C PRO A 89 -9.77 21.81 8.59
N GLY A 90 -9.96 21.17 9.75
CA GLY A 90 -9.61 19.77 9.99
C GLY A 90 -8.25 19.57 10.67
N ARG A 91 -8.05 18.38 11.26
CA ARG A 91 -6.80 18.02 11.95
C ARG A 91 -5.66 17.84 10.94
N PRO A 92 -4.49 18.47 11.13
CA PRO A 92 -3.33 18.23 10.27
C PRO A 92 -2.94 16.74 10.24
N SER A 93 -2.87 16.19 9.02
CA SER A 93 -2.56 14.79 8.76
C SER A 93 -1.79 14.65 7.44
N PHE A 94 -1.55 13.42 7.00
CA PHE A 94 -0.90 13.09 5.74
C PHE A 94 -1.78 12.14 4.92
N ARG A 95 -1.69 12.30 3.60
CA ARG A 95 -2.09 11.30 2.61
C ARG A 95 -0.95 11.23 1.62
N ILE A 96 -0.41 10.03 1.45
CA ILE A 96 0.73 9.79 0.58
C ILE A 96 0.38 8.71 -0.43
N GLU A 97 0.78 8.92 -1.68
CA GLU A 97 0.48 8.03 -2.79
C GLU A 97 1.79 7.68 -3.52
N SER A 98 2.05 6.40 -3.77
CA SER A 98 3.31 6.01 -4.42
C SER A 98 3.38 6.58 -5.83
N LYS A 99 4.55 7.08 -6.21
CA LYS A 99 4.79 7.53 -7.60
C LYS A 99 4.75 6.36 -8.58
N ALA A 100 5.21 5.19 -8.13
CA ALA A 100 5.13 3.96 -8.90
C ALA A 100 3.72 3.37 -8.85
N VAL A 101 3.29 2.77 -9.96
CA VAL A 101 2.02 2.07 -10.12
C VAL A 101 2.33 0.60 -10.41
N TYR A 102 1.68 -0.29 -9.66
CA TYR A 102 1.87 -1.74 -9.79
C TYR A 102 0.56 -2.39 -10.23
N GLY A 103 0.53 -2.97 -11.42
CA GLY A 103 -0.66 -3.68 -11.94
C GLY A 103 -0.80 -5.11 -11.40
N HIS A 104 0.29 -5.71 -10.96
CA HIS A 104 0.34 -7.03 -10.32
C HIS A 104 1.60 -7.12 -9.48
N GLY A 105 1.55 -7.92 -8.41
CA GLY A 105 2.71 -8.15 -7.57
C GLY A 105 2.34 -8.44 -6.13
N LEU A 106 3.37 -8.57 -5.30
CA LEU A 106 3.26 -8.73 -3.86
C LEU A 106 3.81 -7.48 -3.19
N ILE A 107 2.95 -6.77 -2.45
CA ILE A 107 3.34 -5.63 -1.64
C ILE A 107 3.49 -6.10 -0.19
N VAL A 108 4.68 -5.90 0.38
CA VAL A 108 4.98 -6.26 1.77
C VAL A 108 5.38 -4.99 2.53
N GLY A 109 4.50 -4.54 3.43
CA GLY A 109 4.79 -3.46 4.37
C GLY A 109 5.21 -4.01 5.72
N ARG A 110 6.28 -3.47 6.30
CA ARG A 110 6.69 -3.74 7.68
C ARG A 110 6.41 -2.51 8.53
N PHE A 111 5.58 -2.67 9.56
CA PHE A 111 5.19 -1.59 10.46
C PHE A 111 5.56 -1.95 11.89
N ASN A 112 6.29 -1.06 12.57
CA ASN A 112 6.57 -1.22 13.99
C ASN A 112 5.39 -0.75 14.85
N HIS A 113 4.58 0.18 14.33
CA HIS A 113 3.39 0.69 14.99
C HIS A 113 2.36 1.13 13.94
N MET A 114 1.08 0.84 14.19
CA MET A 114 -0.04 1.38 13.42
C MET A 114 -0.91 2.25 14.32
N PRO A 115 -1.65 3.24 13.77
CA PRO A 115 -2.53 4.07 14.57
C PRO A 115 -3.50 3.22 15.39
N LYS A 116 -3.58 3.49 16.69
CA LYS A 116 -4.52 2.80 17.58
C LYS A 116 -5.96 3.15 17.15
N PRO A 117 -6.91 2.23 17.34
CA PRO A 117 -8.32 2.56 17.17
C PRO A 117 -8.70 3.62 18.20
N VAL A 118 -9.01 4.82 17.72
CA VAL A 118 -9.46 5.95 18.53
C VAL A 118 -10.71 6.53 17.87
N CYS A 119 -11.62 7.08 18.66
CA CYS A 119 -12.85 7.64 18.11
C CYS A 119 -12.53 8.74 17.08
N GLY A 120 -13.14 8.64 15.90
CA GLY A 120 -12.95 9.59 14.80
C GLY A 120 -11.67 9.36 13.98
N SER A 121 -10.83 8.36 14.28
CA SER A 121 -9.75 7.98 13.38
C SER A 121 -10.21 7.02 12.30
N TRP A 122 -9.67 7.19 11.10
CA TRP A 122 -9.81 6.27 9.99
C TRP A 122 -8.46 6.07 9.31
N PRO A 123 -7.57 5.24 9.89
CA PRO A 123 -6.32 4.89 9.23
C PRO A 123 -6.58 3.92 8.06
N ALA A 124 -5.88 4.10 6.95
CA ALA A 124 -6.02 3.24 5.79
C ALA A 124 -4.67 3.04 5.08
N LEU A 125 -4.42 1.80 4.68
CA LEU A 125 -3.38 1.43 3.72
C LEU A 125 -4.06 0.57 2.66
N TYR A 126 -4.08 1.07 1.42
CA TYR A 126 -4.79 0.45 0.32
C TYR A 126 -4.06 0.72 -1.00
N VAL A 127 -4.44 -0.04 -2.03
CA VAL A 127 -4.01 0.18 -3.41
C VAL A 127 -5.16 0.81 -4.19
N GLU A 128 -4.85 1.77 -5.05
CA GLU A 128 -5.83 2.42 -5.93
C GLU A 128 -5.50 2.10 -7.39
N GLU A 129 -6.49 1.64 -8.16
CA GLU A 129 -6.33 1.40 -9.60
C GLU A 129 -6.57 2.67 -10.41
N THR A 130 -5.50 3.26 -10.94
CA THR A 130 -5.57 4.39 -11.88
C THR A 130 -5.96 3.90 -13.29
N ILE A 131 -7.26 3.69 -13.50
CA ILE A 131 -7.90 3.84 -14.83
C ILE A 131 -9.06 4.82 -14.63
N LEU A 132 -8.96 5.94 -15.36
CA LEU A 132 -9.89 7.08 -15.48
C LEU A 132 -10.94 7.22 -14.37
N LEU A 133 -10.75 8.19 -13.46
CA LEU A 133 -11.86 8.81 -12.73
C LEU A 133 -12.57 9.80 -13.65
N MET A 134 -13.29 9.27 -14.64
CA MET A 134 -14.49 9.87 -15.19
C MET A 134 -15.58 8.80 -15.07
N ALA A 135 -16.59 9.11 -14.25
CA ALA A 135 -17.81 8.35 -13.97
C ALA A 135 -17.70 7.16 -12.99
N ASN A 136 -18.26 7.41 -11.80
CA ASN A 136 -18.80 6.45 -10.83
C ASN A 136 -17.81 5.43 -10.23
N LYS A 137 -17.15 5.78 -9.12
CA LYS A 137 -16.48 4.79 -8.27
C LYS A 137 -17.12 4.72 -6.89
N ARG A 138 -17.77 3.57 -6.67
CA ARG A 138 -17.85 2.88 -5.38
C ARG A 138 -16.95 1.65 -5.48
N LEU A 139 -16.04 1.45 -4.54
CA LEU A 139 -15.70 0.11 -4.05
C LEU A 139 -15.09 0.26 -2.65
N THR A 140 -15.80 -0.23 -1.64
CA THR A 140 -15.32 -0.32 -0.26
C THR A 140 -14.95 -1.77 -0.02
N VAL A 141 -13.70 -2.05 0.33
CA VAL A 141 -13.29 -3.38 0.80
C VAL A 141 -13.53 -3.41 2.31
N THR A 142 -14.70 -3.87 2.72
CA THR A 142 -14.95 -4.37 4.08
C THR A 142 -14.86 -5.89 4.05
N HIS A 143 -14.27 -6.47 5.10
CA HIS A 143 -14.31 -7.91 5.36
C HIS A 143 -15.76 -8.42 5.43
#